data_AF-A0A5K0VYW3-F1
#
_entry.id   AF-A0A5K0VYW3-F1
#
_cell.length_a   1.000
_cell.length_b   1.000
_cell.length_c   1.000
_cell.angle_alpha   90.00
_cell.angle_beta   90.00
_cell.angle_gamma   90.00
#
_symmetry.space_group_name_H-M   'P 1'
#
loop_
_entity.id
_entity.type
_entity.pdbx_description
1 polymer ?
#
loop_
_entity_poly.entity_id
_entity_poly.type
_entity_poly.pdbx_seq_one_letter_code
_entity_poly.pdbx_strand_id
1 'polypeptide(L)' 'MPFVANVVVWRSLLSLCVAHGDLHVVNIAAQQLLSVERDSAEIYIMLANIYEKNGRFEESRDIPGSWWAKED' A
#
# COMPACT_ATOMS: atom_id res chain seq x y z
N MET A 1 -7.35 16.36 -9.60
CA MET A 1 -8.43 16.69 -8.65
C MET A 1 -7.81 17.42 -7.47
N PRO A 2 -8.27 18.62 -7.07
CA PRO A 2 -7.67 19.36 -5.95
C PRO A 2 -8.38 19.00 -4.64
N PHE A 3 -8.38 17.71 -4.29
CA PHE A 3 -8.91 17.26 -3.00
C PHE A 3 -7.92 16.23 -2.46
N VAL A 4 -7.49 16.40 -1.21
CA VAL A 4 -6.71 15.38 -0.51
C VAL A 4 -7.61 14.16 -0.37
N ALA A 5 -7.24 13.05 -1.00
CA ALA A 5 -8.00 11.83 -0.93
C ALA A 5 -8.02 11.33 0.53
N ASN A 6 -9.23 11.15 1.07
CA ASN A 6 -9.45 10.57 2.39
C ASN A 6 -8.95 9.10 2.41
N VAL A 7 -8.50 8.62 3.57
CA VAL A 7 -8.24 7.20 3.88
C VAL A 7 -9.24 6.25 3.23
N VAL A 8 -10.55 6.56 3.27
CA VAL A 8 -11.61 5.75 2.65
C VAL A 8 -11.41 5.61 1.14
N VAL A 9 -11.00 6.68 0.45
CA VAL A 9 -10.73 6.67 -0.99
C VAL A 9 -9.53 5.78 -1.28
N TRP A 10 -8.44 5.93 -0.53
CA TRP A 10 -7.26 5.09 -0.71
C TRP A 10 -7.52 3.63 -0.41
N ARG A 11 -8.29 3.31 0.64
CA ARG A 11 -8.71 1.93 0.94
C ARG A 11 -9.52 1.34 -0.21
N SER A 12 -10.51 2.09 -0.71
CA SER A 12 -11.35 1.65 -1.84
C SER A 12 -10.51 1.38 -3.09
N LEU A 13 -9.52 2.23 -3.34
CA LEU A 13 -8.59 2.11 -4.46
C LEU A 13 -7.72 0.86 -4.30
N LEU A 14 -7.19 0.63 -3.10
CA LEU A 14 -6.35 -0.53 -2.78
C LEU A 14 -7.13 -1.84 -2.89
N SER A 15 -8.39 -1.88 -2.41
CA SER A 15 -9.29 -3.04 -2.57
C SER A 15 -9.58 -3.36 -4.04
N LEU A 16 -9.76 -2.36 -4.91
CA LEU A 16 -9.91 -2.57 -6.35
C LEU A 16 -8.62 -3.11 -6.98
N CYS A 17 -7.47 -2.64 -6.50
CA CYS A 17 -6.18 -3.10 -6.98
C CYS A 17 -5.86 -4.56 -6.64
N VAL A 18 -6.46 -5.12 -5.57
CA VAL A 18 -6.40 -6.59 -5.30
C VAL A 18 -6.94 -7.41 -6.48
N ALA A 19 -7.91 -6.88 -7.22
CA ALA A 19 -8.50 -7.58 -8.35
C ALA A 19 -7.67 -7.45 -9.64
N HIS A 20 -7.19 -6.25 -10.00
CA HIS A 20 -6.57 -6.01 -11.32
C HIS A 20 -5.49 -4.91 -11.31
N GLY A 21 -5.01 -4.50 -10.14
CA GLY A 21 -4.28 -3.25 -9.97
C GLY A 21 -2.84 -3.27 -10.45
N ASP A 22 -2.45 -2.16 -11.07
CA ASP A 22 -1.05 -1.81 -11.31
C ASP A 22 -0.31 -1.62 -9.97
N LEU A 23 0.82 -2.30 -9.81
CA LEU A 23 1.67 -2.22 -8.62
C LEU A 23 2.12 -0.79 -8.30
N HIS A 24 2.30 0.06 -9.31
CA HIS A 24 2.66 1.46 -9.10
C HIS A 24 1.55 2.21 -8.34
N VAL A 25 0.29 2.01 -8.74
CA VAL A 25 -0.87 2.62 -8.11
C VAL A 25 -1.08 2.07 -6.69
N VAL A 26 -0.84 0.77 -6.50
CA VAL A 26 -0.91 0.11 -5.19
C VAL A 26 0.09 0.69 -4.21
N ASN A 27 1.34 0.88 -4.64
CA ASN A 27 2.39 1.44 -3.79
C ASN A 27 2.06 2.85 -3.33
N ILE A 28 1.54 3.69 -4.23
CA ILE A 28 1.10 5.05 -3.89
C ILE A 28 -0.05 5.00 -2.87
N ALA A 29 -1.08 4.18 -3.13
CA ALA A 29 -2.22 4.06 -2.23
C ALA A 29 -1.82 3.53 -0.85
N ALA A 30 -0.92 2.55 -0.80
CA ALA A 30 -0.40 1.98 0.42
C ALA A 30 0.41 3.00 1.23
N GLN A 31 1.29 3.78 0.58
CA GLN A 31 2.05 4.84 1.25
C GLN A 31 1.14 5.87 1.89
N GLN A 32 0.09 6.28 1.17
CA GLN A 32 -0.88 7.25 1.70
C GLN A 32 -1.64 6.67 2.90
N LEU A 33 -2.05 5.40 2.84
CA LEU A 33 -2.73 4.76 3.97
C LEU A 33 -1.81 4.54 5.16
N LEU A 34 -0.59 4.06 4.95
CA LEU A 34 0.40 3.85 6.02
C LEU A 34 0.85 5.17 6.64
N SER A 35 0.80 6.29 5.90
CA SER A 35 1.06 7.62 6.48
C SER A 35 0.00 8.06 7.50
N VAL A 36 -1.22 7.51 7.40
CA VAL A 36 -2.33 7.81 8.31
C VAL A 36 -2.53 6.70 9.35
N GLU A 37 -2.36 5.44 8.96
CA GLU A 37 -2.56 4.24 9.77
C GLU A 37 -1.34 3.31 9.63
N ARG A 38 -0.24 3.66 10.31
CA ARG A 38 1.07 2.98 10.20
C ARG A 38 1.03 1.45 10.51
N ASP A 39 0.11 1.00 11.37
CA ASP A 39 0.04 -0.39 11.85
C ASP A 39 -1.25 -1.13 11.48
N SER A 40 -1.88 -0.78 10.34
CA SER A 40 -3.06 -1.52 9.90
C SER A 40 -2.69 -2.85 9.25
N ALA A 41 -2.90 -3.95 9.99
CA ALA A 41 -2.74 -5.32 9.49
C ALA A 41 -3.54 -5.58 8.21
N GLU A 42 -4.68 -4.89 8.05
CA GLU A 42 -5.54 -4.95 6.86
C GLU A 42 -4.79 -4.51 5.59
N ILE A 43 -3.99 -3.42 5.68
CA ILE A 43 -3.21 -2.90 4.56
C ILE A 43 -2.13 -3.90 4.15
N TYR A 44 -1.41 -4.46 5.13
CA TYR A 44 -0.35 -5.44 4.86
C TYR A 44 -0.89 -6.71 4.22
N ILE A 45 -2.06 -7.21 4.65
CA ILE A 45 -2.72 -8.37 4.04
C ILE A 45 -3.11 -8.06 2.60
N MET A 46 -3.69 -6.89 2.32
CA MET A 46 -4.04 -6.49 0.95
C MET A 46 -2.80 -6.38 0.05
N LEU A 47 -1.71 -5.80 0.55
CA LEU A 47 -0.43 -5.71 -0.17
C LEU A 47 0.12 -7.10 -0.50
N ALA A 48 0.18 -8.00 0.49
CA ALA A 48 0.67 -9.36 0.29
C ALA A 48 -0.15 -10.09 -0.81
N ASN A 49 -1.47 -9.99 -0.76
CA ASN A 49 -2.35 -10.58 -1.77
C ASN A 49 -2.10 -10.01 -3.18
N ILE A 50 -1.86 -8.71 -3.30
CA ILE A 50 -1.56 -8.05 -4.57
C ILE A 50 -0.22 -8.52 -5.13
N TYR A 51 0.83 -8.56 -4.30
CA TYR A 51 2.16 -9.01 -4.72
C TYR A 51 2.18 -10.49 -5.11
N GLU A 52 1.47 -11.34 -4.38
CA GLU A 52 1.30 -12.75 -4.72
C GLU A 52 0.59 -12.91 -6.07
N LYS A 53 -0.51 -12.18 -6.29
CA LYS A 53 -1.28 -12.24 -7.53
C LYS A 53 -0.50 -11.76 -8.75
N ASN A 54 0.39 -10.78 -8.57
CA ASN A 54 1.25 -10.28 -9.64
C ASN A 54 2.51 -11.14 -9.87
N GLY A 55 2.73 -12.20 -9.10
CA GLY A 55 3.87 -13.12 -9.26
C GLY A 55 5.22 -12.49 -8.89
N ARG A 56 5.23 -11.41 -8.10
CA ARG A 56 6.45 -10.63 -7.77
C ARG A 56 6.77 -10.65 -6.28
N PHE A 57 6.85 -11.85 -5.71
CA PHE A 57 7.14 -12.08 -4.29
C PHE A 57 8.47 -11.44 -3.82
N GLU A 58 9.41 -11.16 -4.74
CA GLU A 58 10.68 -10.52 -4.42
C GLU A 58 10.57 -9.02 -4.12
N GLU A 59 9.59 -8.29 -4.66
CA GLU A 59 9.46 -6.84 -4.40
C GLU A 59 8.88 -6.50 -3.03
N SER A 60 8.15 -7.42 -2.38
CA SER A 60 7.69 -7.17 -1.01
C SER A 60 8.83 -7.21 0.01
N ARG A 61 9.97 -7.83 -0.34
CA ARG A 61 11.19 -7.87 0.49
C ARG A 61 12.02 -6.59 0.39
N ASP A 62 11.80 -5.80 -0.65
CA ASP A 62 12.46 -4.52 -0.89
C ASP A 62 11.72 -3.34 -0.27
N ILE A 63 10.70 -3.58 0.57
CA ILE A 63 10.21 -2.58 1.53
C ILE A 63 11.26 -2.51 2.64
N PRO A 64 12.19 -1.54 2.63
CA PRO A 64 13.33 -1.59 3.50
C PRO A 64 12.87 -1.36 4.94
N GLY A 65 13.21 -2.28 5.83
CA GLY A 65 12.99 -2.14 7.27
C GLY A 65 13.75 -0.98 7.93
N SER A 66 14.27 -0.03 7.15
CA SER A 66 14.90 1.22 7.60
C SER A 66 13.99 2.45 7.45
N TRP A 67 12.77 2.30 6.93
CA TRP A 67 11.85 3.44 6.68
C TRP A 67 11.14 3.99 7.93
N TRP A 68 11.23 3.32 9.08
CA TRP A 68 10.62 3.77 10.35
C TRP A 68 11.62 4.47 11.30
N ALA A 69 12.88 4.68 10.87
CA ALA A 69 13.96 5.18 11.72
C ALA A 69 14.40 6.63 11.44
N LYS A 70 13.56 7.48 10.84
CA LYS A 70 13.84 8.92 10.75
C LYS A 70 12.60 9.76 11.00
N GLU A 71 12.43 10.12 12.26
CA GLU A 71 11.83 11.37 12.71
C GLU A 71 12.65 11.80 13.95
N ASP A 72 13.65 12.67 13.71
CA ASP A 72 14.12 13.68 14.68
C ASP A 72 13.16 14.89 14.59
#